data_AF-A0A1I4HA64-F1
#
_entry.id   AF-A0A1I4HA64-F1
#
_cell.length_a   1.000
_cell.length_b   1.000
_cell.length_c   1.000
_cell.angle_alpha   90.00
_cell.angle_beta   90.00
_cell.angle_gamma   90.00
#
_symmetry.space_group_name_H-M   'P 1'
#
loop_
_entity.id
_entity.type
_entity.pdbx_description
1 polymer ?
#
loop_
_entity_poly.entity_id
_entity_poly.type
_entity_poly.pdbx_seq_one_letter_code
_entity_poly.pdbx_strand_id
1 'polypeptide(L)' 'MKTEITQFWCGNDLNEHIIMLNGEFILTDSEIKKVVNLGNTIKDAKRKIEELGKNSNFLDFCRQD' A
#
# COMPACT_ATOMS: atom_id res chain seq x y z
N MET A 1 -14.77 14.30 -10.19
CA MET A 1 -14.36 13.98 -8.80
C MET A 1 -12.84 14.03 -8.76
N LYS A 2 -12.23 14.82 -7.88
CA LYS A 2 -10.77 14.82 -7.71
C LYS A 2 -10.40 13.57 -6.91
N THR A 3 -9.48 12.80 -7.45
CA THR A 3 -8.91 11.60 -6.83
C THR A 3 -8.03 12.06 -5.68
N GLU A 4 -8.47 11.86 -4.44
CA GLU A 4 -7.75 12.31 -3.24
C GLU A 4 -6.92 11.14 -2.69
N ILE A 5 -5.59 11.31 -2.71
CA ILE A 5 -4.67 10.40 -2.04
C ILE A 5 -4.50 10.94 -0.63
N THR A 6 -5.06 10.23 0.35
CA THR A 6 -5.05 10.68 1.75
C THR A 6 -3.87 10.15 2.53
N GLN A 7 -3.28 9.03 2.09
CA GLN A 7 -2.16 8.38 2.74
C GLN A 7 -1.23 7.73 1.70
N PHE A 8 0.07 7.81 1.94
CA PHE A 8 1.13 7.34 1.02
C PHE A 8 2.24 6.67 1.82
N TRP A 9 2.71 5.52 1.35
CA TRP A 9 3.78 4.73 1.97
C TRP A 9 4.74 4.22 0.90
N CYS A 10 6.05 4.29 1.12
CA CYS A 10 7.09 3.79 0.20
C CYS A 10 7.82 2.59 0.79
N GLY A 11 7.98 1.52 0.02
CA GLY A 11 8.88 0.41 0.28
C GLY A 11 10.34 0.84 0.39
N ASN A 12 11.17 0.01 1.03
CA ASN A 12 12.61 0.26 1.19
C ASN A 12 13.37 0.30 -0.15
N ASP A 13 12.85 -0.37 -1.17
CA ASP A 13 13.39 -0.35 -2.53
C ASP A 13 12.93 0.87 -3.33
N LEU A 14 12.06 1.72 -2.77
CA LEU A 14 11.40 2.87 -3.42
C LEU A 14 10.60 2.50 -4.68
N ASN A 15 10.43 1.21 -4.97
CA ASN A 15 9.75 0.74 -6.16
C ASN A 15 8.28 0.47 -5.88
N GLU A 16 7.97 -0.01 -4.68
CA GLU A 16 6.60 -0.32 -4.27
C GLU A 16 6.04 0.74 -3.33
N HIS A 17 4.84 1.24 -3.63
CA HIS A 17 4.13 2.20 -2.81
C HIS A 17 2.77 1.66 -2.41
N ILE A 18 2.30 1.98 -1.21
CA ILE A 18 0.89 1.84 -0.87
C ILE A 18 0.29 3.24 -0.89
N ILE A 19 -0.90 3.36 -1.46
CA ILE A 19 -1.70 4.58 -1.42
C ILE A 19 -3.09 4.26 -0.88
N MET A 20 -3.67 5.19 -0.14
CA MET A 20 -5.09 5.16 0.16
C MET A 20 -5.82 6.02 -0.86
N LEU A 21 -6.75 5.40 -1.60
CA LEU A 21 -7.53 6.04 -2.63
C LEU A 21 -9.01 5.73 -2.44
N ASN A 22 -9.83 6.77 -2.24
CA ASN A 22 -11.27 6.63 -2.03
C ASN A 22 -11.66 5.62 -0.93
N GLY A 23 -10.82 5.48 0.11
CA GLY A 23 -11.03 4.52 1.21
C GLY A 23 -10.50 3.10 0.95
N GLU A 24 -9.89 2.86 -0.21
CA GLU A 24 -9.23 1.60 -0.54
C GLU A 24 -7.71 1.74 -0.43
N PHE A 25 -7.05 0.73 0.13
CA PHE A 25 -5.61 0.61 0.10
C PHE A 25 -5.19 -0.05 -1.21
N ILE A 26 -4.21 0.53 -1.88
CA ILE A 26 -3.73 0.08 -3.17
C ILE A 26 -2.22 -0.02 -3.10
N LEU A 27 -1.67 -1.21 -3.38
CA LEU A 27 -0.25 -1.39 -3.65
C LEU A 27 0.01 -1.06 -5.12
N THR A 28 0.89 -0.11 -5.38
CA THR A 28 1.36 0.28 -6.70
C THR A 28 2.85 -0.03 -6.80
N ASP A 29 3.25 -0.77 -7.80
CA ASP A 29 4.65 -0.99 -8.13
C ASP A 29 5.02 -0.11 -9.34
N SER A 30 6.01 0.75 -9.16
CA SER A 30 6.45 1.73 -10.16
C SER A 30 7.28 1.12 -11.29
N GLU A 31 7.94 -0.03 -11.07
CA GLU A 31 8.71 -0.72 -12.10
C GLU A 31 7.80 -1.54 -13.02
N ILE A 32 6.87 -2.31 -12.45
CA ILE A 32 6.01 -3.23 -13.22
C ILE A 32 4.62 -2.68 -13.52
N LYS A 33 4.32 -1.43 -13.13
CA LYS A 33 2.98 -0.79 -13.25
C LYS A 33 1.86 -1.66 -12.71
N LYS A 34 2.14 -2.46 -11.67
CA LYS A 34 1.17 -3.38 -11.10
C LYS A 34 0.39 -2.67 -10.01
N VAL A 35 -0.93 -2.84 -10.05
CA VAL A 35 -1.86 -2.28 -9.07
C VAL A 35 -2.56 -3.45 -8.40
N VAL A 36 -2.40 -3.59 -7.09
CA VAL A 36 -3.07 -4.62 -6.28
C VAL A 36 -3.94 -3.92 -5.23
N ASN A 37 -5.24 -4.18 -5.29
CA ASN A 37 -6.16 -3.72 -4.24
C ASN A 37 -5.86 -4.54 -2.96
N LEU A 38 -5.52 -3.84 -1.89
CA LEU A 38 -5.20 -4.38 -0.57
C LEU A 38 -6.42 -4.45 0.36
N GLY A 39 -7.56 -3.90 -0.04
CA GLY A 39 -8.80 -3.86 0.73
C GLY A 39 -9.06 -2.49 1.33
N ASN A 40 -10.06 -2.39 2.21
CA ASN A 40 -10.57 -1.10 2.69
C ASN A 40 -10.16 -0.82 4.15
N THR A 41 -9.47 -1.76 4.77
CA THR A 41 -8.99 -1.63 6.15
C THR A 41 -7.51 -1.96 6.21
N ILE A 42 -6.81 -1.40 7.20
CA ILE A 42 -5.40 -1.75 7.48
C ILE A 42 -5.26 -3.26 7.70
N LYS A 43 -6.25 -3.91 8.32
CA LYS A 43 -6.23 -5.35 8.57
C LYS A 43 -6.27 -6.16 7.27
N ASP A 44 -7.11 -5.76 6.31
CA ASP A 44 -7.16 -6.41 5.00
C ASP A 44 -5.85 -6.23 4.24
N ALA A 45 -5.29 -5.02 4.29
CA ALA A 45 -4.03 -4.72 3.64
C ALA A 45 -2.88 -5.55 4.20
N LYS A 46 -2.81 -5.67 5.53
CA LYS A 46 -1.85 -6.55 6.23
C LYS A 46 -1.93 -7.99 5.74
N ARG A 47 -3.14 -8.56 5.76
CA ARG A 47 -3.36 -9.95 5.33
C ARG A 47 -2.96 -10.15 3.86
N LYS A 48 -3.33 -9.24 2.96
CA LYS A 48 -2.97 -9.37 1.54
C LYS A 48 -1.47 -9.22 1.28
N ILE A 49 -0.78 -8.35 2.01
CA ILE A 49 0.69 -8.23 1.91
C ILE A 49 1.36 -9.53 2.34
N GLU A 50 0.89 -10.15 3.44
CA GLU A 50 1.35 -11.47 3.89
C GLU A 50 1.06 -12.56 2.83
N GLU A 51 -0.14 -12.58 2.24
CA GLU A 51 -0.51 -13.51 1.16
C GLU A 51 0.36 -13.34 -0.09
N LEU A 52 0.81 -12.12 -0.38
CA LEU A 52 1.75 -11.82 -1.47
C LEU A 52 3.19 -12.26 -1.17
N GLY A 53 3.45 -12.85 0.01
CA GLY A 53 4.79 -13.23 0.46
C GLY A 53 5.68 -12.00 0.69
N LYS A 54 5.09 -10.82 0.84
CA LYS A 54 5.82 -9.58 1.10
C LYS A 54 6.08 -9.46 2.59
N ASN A 55 7.30 -9.05 2.92
CA ASN A 55 7.81 -9.11 4.28
C ASN A 55 7.06 -8.15 5.21
N SER A 56 6.92 -8.51 6.49
CA SER A 56 6.20 -7.72 7.51
C SER A 56 6.75 -6.31 7.73
N ASN A 57 7.96 -6.03 7.25
CA ASN A 57 8.56 -4.69 7.23
C ASN A 57 7.75 -3.67 6.41
N PHE A 58 6.82 -4.14 5.56
CA PHE A 58 5.84 -3.26 4.89
C PHE A 58 4.80 -2.67 5.86
N LEU A 59 4.77 -3.13 7.11
CA LEU A 59 3.79 -2.73 8.12
C LEU A 59 4.38 -1.85 9.23
N ASP A 60 5.70 -1.68 9.23
CA ASP A 60 6.41 -0.70 10.08
C ASP A 60 6.25 0.74 9.56
N PHE A 61 5.54 0.94 8.45
CA PHE A 61 5.14 2.25 7.92
C PHE A 61 4.06 2.97 8.76
N CYS A 62 4.07 2.75 10.07
CA CYS A 62 3.35 3.57 11.04
C CYS A 62 3.85 5.01 10.92
N ARG A 63 3.06 5.83 10.21
CA ARG A 63 3.01 7.29 10.29
C ARG A 63 4.37 7.98 10.16
N GLN A 64 4.65 8.56 9.00
CA GLN A 64 5.43 9.80 9.03
C GLN A 64 4.52 10.85 9.65
N ASP A 65 4.78 11.16 10.93
CA ASP A 65 4.37 12.45 11.52
C ASP A 65 4.98 13.61 10.75
#